data_AF-A0AAU7ZX85-F1
#
_entry.id   AF-A0AAU7ZX85-F1
#
_cell.length_a   1.000
_cell.length_b   1.000
_cell.length_c   1.000
_cell.angle_alpha   90.00
_cell.angle_beta   90.00
_cell.angle_gamma   90.00
#
_symmetry.space_group_name_H-M   'P 1'
#
loop_
_entity.id
_entity.type
_entity.pdbx_description
1 polymer ?
#
loop_
_entity_poly.entity_id
_entity_poly.type
_entity_poly.pdbx_seq_one_letter_code
_entity_poly.pdbx_strand_id
1 'polypeptide(L)'
;MERRDFLKTATAASVSAAIPLNAQTSQATSQPTKRPESPNMIYRELGTTGERVSAIGMGGYHLGKQKDSAESIQLLHSGIDRGITFLDNCWDYNDGISEVRMGQALRNGYRQKVFLMTKMDGRTADEYNKQLEQSLGRLQTDMIDLVQFHEIIRMEDPDRIFAPGGAIEAAVAARSAGKIRYIGFTGHKDPVVHLRMLETAQKHNFHFDTVQMPINVMDAHFRSFEKEVMPVALKQGIGILAMKTFGDPYILKSNTVQPIEALHYGLTQPVSVVITGIDNTQTLDQAFEAARTFEPLDQAQISSLLARTATAASEGKFELFKTTNHYDGTAANPKWLG
;
A
#
# COMPACT_ATOMS: atom_id res chain seq x y z
N MET A 1 -13.22 36.51 41.32
CA MET A 1 -13.35 37.69 40.44
C MET A 1 -11.95 38.28 40.31
N GLU A 2 -11.18 37.88 39.31
CA GLU A 2 -11.16 38.43 37.93
C GLU A 2 -10.51 39.83 37.84
N ARG A 3 -9.32 39.81 37.21
CA ARG A 3 -8.85 40.67 36.10
C ARG A 3 -8.21 42.05 36.33
N ARG A 4 -7.16 42.25 35.49
CA ARG A 4 -6.50 43.49 34.99
C ARG A 4 -5.32 44.00 35.83
N ASP A 5 -4.15 44.35 35.29
CA ASP A 5 -3.63 44.60 33.94
C ASP A 5 -2.10 44.42 33.98
N PHE A 6 -1.45 43.99 32.89
CA PHE A 6 -0.26 44.71 32.44
C PHE A 6 0.08 44.43 30.97
N LEU A 7 0.20 45.51 30.23
CA LEU A 7 0.52 45.61 28.81
C LEU A 7 1.96 46.15 28.69
N LYS A 8 2.64 45.73 27.62
CA LYS A 8 3.87 46.28 27.00
C LYS A 8 5.21 45.80 27.58
N THR A 9 5.88 44.95 26.81
CA THR A 9 7.16 45.29 26.17
C THR A 9 7.35 44.36 24.96
N ALA A 10 7.32 44.93 23.76
CA ALA A 10 7.65 44.23 22.52
C ALA A 10 9.11 44.57 22.18
N THR A 11 9.99 43.59 22.31
CA THR A 11 11.34 43.61 21.74
C THR A 11 11.40 42.51 20.69
N ALA A 12 11.41 42.92 19.42
CA ALA A 12 11.68 42.06 18.30
C ALA A 12 13.16 41.65 18.33
N ALA A 13 13.42 40.37 18.57
CA ALA A 13 14.70 39.73 18.30
C ALA A 13 14.46 38.64 17.26
N SER A 14 14.71 39.00 16.00
CA SER A 14 14.82 38.06 14.89
C SER A 14 16.05 37.19 15.09
N VAL A 15 15.86 35.99 15.64
CA VAL A 15 16.88 34.94 15.62
C VAL A 15 16.53 34.00 14.47
N SER A 16 17.17 34.25 13.32
CA SER A 16 17.25 33.28 12.23
C SER A 16 18.12 32.13 12.71
N ALA A 17 17.50 31.14 13.36
CA ALA A 17 18.16 29.87 13.62
C ALA A 17 18.19 29.07 12.30
N ALA A 18 19.25 29.25 11.52
CA ALA A 18 19.62 28.30 10.49
C ALA A 18 19.93 26.97 11.19
N ILE A 19 18.99 26.03 11.13
CA ILE A 19 19.24 24.66 11.57
C ILE A 19 20.16 24.03 10.53
N PRO A 20 21.39 23.61 10.89
CA PRO A 20 22.22 22.88 9.96
C PRO A 20 21.54 21.54 9.67
N LEU A 21 21.20 21.30 8.39
CA LEU A 21 20.87 19.98 7.86
C LEU A 21 22.11 19.09 7.93
N ASN A 22 22.45 18.65 9.13
CA ASN A 22 23.39 17.56 9.35
C ASN A 22 23.01 16.84 10.66
N ALA A 23 21.72 16.52 10.78
CA ALA A 23 21.30 15.44 11.66
C ALA A 23 21.42 14.16 10.83
N GLN A 24 22.48 13.38 11.08
CA GLN A 24 22.42 11.95 10.87
C GLN A 24 21.21 11.46 11.65
N THR A 25 20.09 11.29 10.95
CA THR A 25 18.88 10.69 11.51
C THR A 25 19.25 9.25 11.82
N SER A 26 19.59 9.00 13.08
CA SER A 26 19.42 7.68 13.65
C SER A 26 17.95 7.33 13.41
N GLN A 27 17.69 6.49 12.40
CA GLN A 27 16.37 5.93 12.17
C GLN A 27 15.96 5.31 13.50
N ALA A 28 14.96 5.91 14.16
CA ALA A 28 14.31 5.25 15.27
C ALA A 28 13.63 4.02 14.67
N THR A 29 14.34 2.90 14.66
CA THR A 29 13.82 1.62 14.20
C THR A 29 12.69 1.25 15.15
N SER A 30 11.46 1.53 14.74
CA SER A 30 10.28 1.10 15.49
C SER A 30 10.37 -0.42 15.62
N GLN A 31 10.44 -0.94 16.85
CA GLN A 31 10.60 -2.38 17.05
C GLN A 31 9.44 -3.14 16.38
N PRO A 32 9.71 -4.24 15.68
CA PRO A 32 8.67 -5.06 15.06
C PRO A 32 7.59 -5.46 16.06
N THR A 33 6.32 -5.34 15.66
CA THR A 33 5.20 -5.78 16.52
C THR A 33 4.92 -7.25 16.27
N LYS A 34 5.01 -8.08 17.33
CA LYS A 34 4.63 -9.50 17.23
C LYS A 34 3.11 -9.61 17.08
N ARG A 35 2.65 -10.20 15.98
CA ARG A 35 1.23 -10.44 15.67
C ARG A 35 0.89 -11.93 15.79
N PRO A 36 -0.38 -12.31 16.03
CA PRO A 36 -0.77 -13.70 16.10
C PRO A 36 -0.53 -14.39 14.75
N GLU A 37 0.05 -15.58 14.79
CA GLU A 37 0.26 -16.43 13.64
C GLU A 37 -0.64 -17.68 13.68
N SER A 38 -1.11 -18.10 12.53
CA SER A 38 -1.97 -19.27 12.33
C SER A 38 -1.23 -20.33 11.51
N PRO A 39 -1.33 -21.63 11.84
CA PRO A 39 -0.68 -22.70 11.07
C PRO A 39 -1.20 -22.81 9.63
N ASN A 40 -2.37 -22.25 9.33
CA ASN A 40 -2.98 -22.27 7.99
C ASN A 40 -2.68 -21.00 7.17
N MET A 41 -1.70 -20.19 7.58
CA MET A 41 -1.29 -18.97 6.90
C MET A 41 0.24 -18.92 6.77
N ILE A 42 0.71 -18.40 5.65
CA ILE A 42 2.14 -18.17 5.40
C ILE A 42 2.49 -16.78 5.92
N TYR A 43 3.63 -16.64 6.58
CA TYR A 43 4.13 -15.36 7.09
C TYR A 43 5.52 -15.05 6.54
N ARG A 44 5.70 -13.84 6.03
CA ARG A 44 6.93 -13.36 5.36
C ARG A 44 7.41 -12.06 5.99
N GLU A 45 8.71 -11.82 5.88
CA GLU A 45 9.29 -10.52 6.22
C GLU A 45 8.82 -9.45 5.23
N LEU A 46 8.56 -8.25 5.73
CA LEU A 46 8.24 -7.08 4.92
C LEU A 46 9.53 -6.35 4.54
N GLY A 47 10.13 -6.75 3.41
CA GLY A 47 11.42 -6.24 2.97
C GLY A 47 12.48 -6.41 4.06
N THR A 48 13.16 -5.32 4.40
CA THR A 48 14.17 -5.25 5.47
C THR A 48 13.68 -4.57 6.75
N THR A 49 12.36 -4.33 6.88
CA THR A 49 11.77 -3.65 8.05
C THR A 49 11.84 -4.47 9.34
N GLY A 50 12.02 -5.80 9.23
CA GLY A 50 11.92 -6.75 10.35
C GLY A 50 10.49 -7.06 10.79
N GLU A 51 9.48 -6.51 10.10
CA GLU A 51 8.09 -6.86 10.32
C GLU A 51 7.74 -8.16 9.63
N ARG A 52 7.02 -9.03 10.33
CA ARG A 52 6.51 -10.28 9.77
C ARG A 52 4.99 -10.20 9.57
N VAL A 53 4.54 -10.39 8.34
CA VAL A 53 3.15 -10.18 7.89
C VAL A 53 2.62 -11.39 7.14
N SER A 54 1.29 -11.57 7.12
CA SER A 54 0.66 -12.65 6.35
C SER A 54 0.92 -12.47 4.85
N ALA A 55 1.26 -13.56 4.16
CA ALA A 55 1.54 -13.54 2.72
C ALA A 55 0.30 -13.23 1.88
N ILE A 56 -0.90 -13.39 2.45
CA ILE A 56 -2.15 -12.88 1.90
C ILE A 56 -2.56 -11.63 2.70
N GLY A 57 -2.88 -10.55 1.98
CA GLY A 57 -3.42 -9.32 2.55
C GLY A 57 -4.86 -9.06 2.09
N MET A 58 -5.65 -8.41 2.94
CA MET A 58 -7.04 -8.07 2.61
C MET A 58 -7.11 -6.64 2.06
N GLY A 59 -7.53 -6.50 0.79
CA GLY A 59 -7.65 -5.22 0.09
C GLY A 59 -8.92 -4.43 0.43
N GLY A 60 -8.78 -3.17 0.80
CA GLY A 60 -9.86 -2.37 1.40
C GLY A 60 -10.88 -1.78 0.44
N TYR A 61 -10.62 -1.73 -0.87
CA TYR A 61 -11.55 -1.11 -1.83
C TYR A 61 -12.94 -1.78 -1.82
N HIS A 62 -12.98 -3.12 -1.70
CA HIS A 62 -14.24 -3.87 -1.73
C HIS A 62 -15.06 -3.74 -0.45
N LEU A 63 -14.42 -3.37 0.67
CA LEU A 63 -15.10 -3.19 1.95
C LEU A 63 -16.13 -2.06 1.90
N GLY A 64 -15.96 -1.05 1.05
CA GLY A 64 -16.93 0.03 0.89
C GLY A 64 -18.13 -0.32 0.00
N LYS A 65 -18.09 -1.45 -0.73
CA LYS A 65 -19.13 -1.83 -1.71
C LYS A 65 -20.31 -2.58 -1.10
N GLN A 66 -20.14 -3.20 0.08
CA GLN A 66 -21.24 -3.95 0.69
C GLN A 66 -22.40 -3.04 1.03
N LYS A 67 -23.63 -3.55 0.85
CA LYS A 67 -24.86 -2.83 1.19
C LYS A 67 -24.94 -2.58 2.70
N ASP A 68 -24.56 -3.58 3.49
CA ASP A 68 -24.46 -3.46 4.95
C ASP A 68 -22.98 -3.42 5.39
N SER A 69 -22.67 -2.44 6.25
CA SER A 69 -21.36 -2.36 6.91
C SER A 69 -21.04 -3.59 7.77
N ALA A 70 -22.05 -4.25 8.35
CA ALA A 70 -21.85 -5.42 9.21
C ALA A 70 -21.22 -6.58 8.45
N GLU A 71 -21.57 -6.77 7.17
CA GLU A 71 -20.97 -7.81 6.31
C GLU A 71 -19.47 -7.57 6.11
N SER A 72 -19.06 -6.30 5.93
CA SER A 72 -17.64 -5.94 5.77
C SER A 72 -16.86 -6.17 7.06
N ILE A 73 -17.45 -5.84 8.21
CA ILE A 73 -16.84 -6.04 9.53
C ILE A 73 -16.69 -7.53 9.83
N GLN A 74 -17.72 -8.34 9.57
CA GLN A 74 -17.67 -9.80 9.75
C GLN A 74 -16.60 -10.45 8.86
N LEU A 75 -16.46 -9.98 7.62
CA LEU A 75 -15.45 -10.47 6.69
C LEU A 75 -14.02 -10.16 7.19
N LEU A 76 -13.80 -8.94 7.69
CA LEU A 76 -12.54 -8.54 8.31
C LEU A 76 -12.22 -9.40 9.54
N HIS A 77 -13.18 -9.58 10.46
CA HIS A 77 -13.00 -10.41 11.65
C HIS A 77 -12.67 -11.86 11.27
N SER A 78 -13.41 -12.45 10.33
CA SER A 78 -13.16 -13.80 9.83
C SER A 78 -11.74 -13.95 9.26
N GLY A 79 -11.28 -13.00 8.44
CA GLY A 79 -9.92 -13.02 7.92
C GLY A 79 -8.86 -12.92 9.01
N ILE A 80 -9.03 -11.99 9.96
CA ILE A 80 -8.07 -11.76 11.05
C ILE A 80 -8.00 -12.97 11.97
N ASP A 81 -9.15 -13.51 12.38
CA ASP A 81 -9.21 -14.64 13.31
C ASP A 81 -8.70 -15.95 12.69
N ARG A 82 -8.64 -16.04 11.35
CA ARG A 82 -8.03 -17.15 10.62
C ARG A 82 -6.54 -16.94 10.30
N GLY A 83 -5.99 -15.76 10.58
CA GLY A 83 -4.55 -15.47 10.54
C GLY A 83 -4.09 -14.41 9.54
N ILE A 84 -4.98 -13.73 8.81
CA ILE A 84 -4.58 -12.58 8.00
C ILE A 84 -4.18 -11.44 8.92
N THR A 85 -2.97 -10.93 8.78
CA THR A 85 -2.45 -9.81 9.56
C THR A 85 -2.21 -8.57 8.72
N PHE A 86 -2.20 -8.63 7.39
CA PHE A 86 -1.98 -7.44 6.54
C PHE A 86 -3.29 -6.86 6.00
N LEU A 87 -3.61 -5.61 6.36
CA LEU A 87 -4.82 -4.91 5.89
C LEU A 87 -4.45 -3.67 5.06
N ASP A 88 -4.91 -3.66 3.81
CA ASP A 88 -4.71 -2.58 2.85
C ASP A 88 -5.93 -1.66 2.76
N ASN A 89 -5.73 -0.35 2.72
CA ASN A 89 -6.80 0.64 2.49
C ASN A 89 -6.29 1.84 1.67
N CYS A 90 -7.15 2.82 1.43
CA CYS A 90 -6.78 4.12 0.85
C CYS A 90 -7.73 5.21 1.34
N TRP A 91 -7.24 6.44 1.44
CA TRP A 91 -8.02 7.61 1.83
C TRP A 91 -9.24 7.88 0.92
N ASP A 92 -9.10 7.64 -0.41
CA ASP A 92 -10.13 7.94 -1.41
C ASP A 92 -11.14 6.81 -1.63
N TYR A 93 -10.90 5.60 -1.09
CA TYR A 93 -11.72 4.43 -1.38
C TYR A 93 -13.16 4.62 -0.89
N ASN A 94 -14.08 4.66 -1.86
CA ASN A 94 -15.52 4.84 -1.64
C ASN A 94 -15.81 6.08 -0.78
N ASP A 95 -15.19 7.21 -1.12
CA ASP A 95 -15.30 8.48 -0.39
C ASP A 95 -14.92 8.34 1.11
N GLY A 96 -13.97 7.45 1.41
CA GLY A 96 -13.47 7.16 2.75
C GLY A 96 -14.28 6.13 3.54
N ILE A 97 -15.37 5.60 2.99
CA ILE A 97 -16.20 4.61 3.69
C ILE A 97 -15.43 3.31 3.98
N SER A 98 -14.48 2.93 3.11
CA SER A 98 -13.62 1.77 3.36
C SER A 98 -12.78 1.91 4.62
N GLU A 99 -12.25 3.10 4.91
CA GLU A 99 -11.49 3.36 6.15
C GLU A 99 -12.41 3.37 7.38
N VAL A 100 -13.62 3.94 7.28
CA VAL A 100 -14.60 3.95 8.37
C VAL A 100 -14.97 2.53 8.80
N ARG A 101 -15.28 1.66 7.82
CA ARG A 101 -15.65 0.26 8.10
C ARG A 101 -14.48 -0.53 8.69
N MET A 102 -13.27 -0.31 8.18
CA MET A 102 -12.07 -0.94 8.73
C MET A 102 -11.78 -0.46 10.16
N GLY A 103 -11.89 0.85 10.44
CA GLY A 103 -11.72 1.39 11.79
C GLY A 103 -12.73 0.83 12.80
N GLN A 104 -13.98 0.63 12.39
CA GLN A 104 -14.99 -0.05 13.21
C GLN A 104 -14.61 -1.50 13.53
N ALA A 105 -14.11 -2.25 12.54
CA ALA A 105 -13.71 -3.64 12.72
C ALA A 105 -12.48 -3.79 13.64
N LEU A 106 -11.58 -2.81 13.67
CA LEU A 106 -10.32 -2.86 14.43
C LEU A 106 -10.46 -2.50 15.91
N ARG A 107 -11.67 -2.14 16.37
CA ARG A 107 -11.97 -1.96 17.79
C ARG A 107 -11.80 -3.26 18.59
N ASN A 108 -11.90 -3.17 19.91
CA ASN A 108 -11.98 -4.33 20.81
C ASN A 108 -10.79 -5.31 20.68
N GLY A 109 -9.58 -4.79 20.46
CA GLY A 109 -8.35 -5.60 20.43
C GLY A 109 -7.93 -6.10 19.05
N TYR A 110 -8.70 -5.85 18.00
CA TYR A 110 -8.33 -6.28 16.64
C TYR A 110 -7.19 -5.45 16.03
N ARG A 111 -7.05 -4.16 16.38
CA ARG A 111 -5.96 -3.29 15.89
C ARG A 111 -4.57 -3.87 16.17
N GLN A 112 -4.37 -4.51 17.32
CA GLN A 112 -3.09 -5.09 17.74
C GLN A 112 -2.76 -6.39 17.00
N LYS A 113 -3.75 -7.02 16.37
CA LYS A 113 -3.56 -8.26 15.61
C LYS A 113 -3.04 -8.02 14.19
N VAL A 114 -3.06 -6.77 13.70
CA VAL A 114 -2.85 -6.46 12.29
C VAL A 114 -1.75 -5.43 12.04
N PHE A 115 -1.14 -5.51 10.86
CA PHE A 115 -0.34 -4.51 10.21
C PHE A 115 -1.31 -3.69 9.34
N LEU A 116 -1.58 -2.46 9.76
CA LEU A 116 -2.58 -1.59 9.14
C LEU A 116 -1.89 -0.60 8.20
N MET A 117 -2.32 -0.55 6.95
CA MET A 117 -1.84 0.44 6.00
C MET A 117 -2.96 1.21 5.31
N THR A 118 -2.67 2.44 4.90
CA THR A 118 -3.52 3.23 3.99
C THR A 118 -2.65 4.03 3.03
N LYS A 119 -3.26 4.82 2.14
CA LYS A 119 -2.56 5.57 1.10
C LYS A 119 -3.10 6.99 1.02
N MET A 120 -2.24 7.92 0.63
CA MET A 120 -2.57 9.35 0.47
C MET A 120 -2.33 9.77 -0.98
N ASP A 121 -3.23 10.56 -1.52
CA ASP A 121 -3.11 11.15 -2.86
C ASP A 121 -2.30 12.45 -2.84
N GLY A 122 -2.32 13.19 -1.73
CA GLY A 122 -1.66 14.49 -1.58
C GLY A 122 -0.19 14.47 -2.03
N ARG A 123 0.16 15.41 -2.90
CA ARG A 123 1.54 15.65 -3.39
C ARG A 123 2.20 16.84 -2.69
N THR A 124 1.41 17.73 -2.09
CA THR A 124 1.89 18.79 -1.20
C THR A 124 1.81 18.35 0.27
N ALA A 125 2.63 18.95 1.13
CA ALA A 125 2.63 18.68 2.57
C ALA A 125 1.26 18.96 3.21
N ASP A 126 0.60 20.05 2.82
CA ASP A 126 -0.70 20.45 3.38
C ASP A 126 -1.80 19.44 3.04
N GLU A 127 -1.91 19.04 1.77
CA GLU A 127 -2.94 18.10 1.35
C GLU A 127 -2.65 16.69 1.90
N TYR A 128 -1.38 16.27 1.96
CA TYR A 128 -0.99 15.02 2.61
C TYR A 128 -1.39 15.00 4.09
N ASN A 129 -1.06 16.05 4.85
CA ASN A 129 -1.40 16.13 6.28
C ASN A 129 -2.91 16.11 6.51
N LYS A 130 -3.67 16.85 5.70
CA LYS A 130 -5.13 16.85 5.77
C LYS A 130 -5.71 15.46 5.55
N GLN A 131 -5.23 14.73 4.55
CA GLN A 131 -5.68 13.37 4.26
C GLN A 131 -5.28 12.40 5.39
N LEU A 132 -4.06 12.52 5.90
CA LEU A 132 -3.58 11.69 7.01
C LEU A 132 -4.44 11.86 8.27
N GLU A 133 -4.77 13.09 8.68
CA GLU A 133 -5.63 13.32 9.85
C GLU A 133 -7.03 12.74 9.65
N GLN A 134 -7.58 12.84 8.43
CA GLN A 134 -8.86 12.22 8.10
C GLN A 134 -8.79 10.69 8.20
N SER A 135 -7.74 10.07 7.67
CA SER A 135 -7.53 8.63 7.74
C SER A 135 -7.35 8.13 9.17
N LEU A 136 -6.55 8.80 10.01
CA LEU A 136 -6.40 8.47 11.43
C LEU A 136 -7.76 8.51 12.15
N GLY A 137 -8.57 9.55 11.90
CA GLY A 137 -9.92 9.68 12.44
C GLY A 137 -10.88 8.57 11.99
N ARG A 138 -10.90 8.24 10.69
CA ARG A 138 -11.76 7.19 10.12
C ARG A 138 -11.36 5.79 10.60
N LEU A 139 -10.06 5.52 10.62
CA LEU A 139 -9.47 4.25 11.10
C LEU A 139 -9.50 4.13 12.63
N GLN A 140 -9.76 5.23 13.35
CA GLN A 140 -9.87 5.28 14.81
C GLN A 140 -8.61 4.77 15.50
N THR A 141 -7.45 5.26 15.06
CA THR A 141 -6.16 4.89 15.59
C THR A 141 -5.24 6.10 15.60
N ASP A 142 -4.35 6.17 16.58
CA ASP A 142 -3.34 7.24 16.67
C ASP A 142 -2.09 6.93 15.82
N MET A 143 -1.98 5.70 15.31
CA MET A 143 -0.83 5.26 14.51
C MET A 143 -1.22 4.26 13.41
N ILE A 144 -0.78 4.54 12.18
CA ILE A 144 -0.87 3.64 11.02
C ILE A 144 0.49 2.98 10.78
N ASP A 145 0.54 1.67 10.57
CA ASP A 145 1.83 0.98 10.40
C ASP A 145 2.54 1.46 9.11
N LEU A 146 1.84 1.52 7.99
CA LEU A 146 2.40 1.95 6.71
C LEU A 146 1.48 2.96 6.01
N VAL A 147 2.07 4.05 5.51
CA VAL A 147 1.41 4.93 4.56
C VAL A 147 2.15 4.91 3.23
N GLN A 148 1.41 4.81 2.14
CA GLN A 148 1.98 4.90 0.79
C GLN A 148 1.50 6.15 0.05
N PHE A 149 2.37 6.75 -0.76
CA PHE A 149 1.93 7.71 -1.78
C PHE A 149 1.14 6.97 -2.86
N HIS A 150 -0.14 7.33 -3.03
CA HIS A 150 -1.09 6.66 -3.90
C HIS A 150 -0.97 7.14 -5.35
N GLU A 151 -1.31 6.27 -6.30
CA GLU A 151 -1.35 6.54 -7.73
C GLU A 151 -0.14 7.31 -8.28
N ILE A 152 1.06 6.79 -8.06
CA ILE A 152 2.27 7.21 -8.76
C ILE A 152 2.18 6.69 -10.21
N ILE A 153 1.50 7.47 -11.06
CA ILE A 153 1.15 7.11 -12.45
C ILE A 153 1.59 8.14 -13.47
N ARG A 154 2.17 9.26 -13.04
CA ARG A 154 2.68 10.35 -13.89
C ARG A 154 4.16 10.57 -13.64
N MET A 155 4.90 10.93 -14.68
CA MET A 155 6.35 11.14 -14.59
C MET A 155 6.73 12.28 -13.64
N GLU A 156 5.84 13.26 -13.46
CA GLU A 156 6.00 14.40 -12.56
C GLU A 156 5.60 14.13 -11.09
N ASP A 157 4.95 12.99 -10.79
CA ASP A 157 4.53 12.68 -9.41
C ASP A 157 5.73 12.68 -8.44
N PRO A 158 6.88 12.04 -8.75
CA PRO A 158 8.06 12.08 -7.89
C PRO A 158 8.59 13.50 -7.66
N ASP A 159 8.64 14.32 -8.70
CA ASP A 159 9.16 15.68 -8.60
C ASP A 159 8.30 16.53 -7.66
N ARG A 160 6.96 16.37 -7.69
CA ARG A 160 6.05 17.07 -6.77
C ARG A 160 6.19 16.58 -5.32
N ILE A 161 6.31 15.26 -5.12
CA ILE A 161 6.43 14.67 -3.78
C ILE A 161 7.70 15.13 -3.08
N PHE A 162 8.80 15.26 -3.83
CA PHE A 162 10.13 15.62 -3.33
C PHE A 162 10.47 17.11 -3.45
N ALA A 163 9.59 17.94 -4.02
CA ALA A 163 9.76 19.39 -4.06
C ALA A 163 9.74 19.99 -2.63
N PRO A 164 10.30 21.19 -2.42
CA PRO A 164 10.12 21.93 -1.16
C PRO A 164 8.64 22.10 -0.82
N GLY A 165 8.23 21.74 0.41
CA GLY A 165 6.83 21.71 0.81
C GLY A 165 6.03 20.54 0.19
N GLY A 166 6.73 19.57 -0.41
CA GLY A 166 6.15 18.34 -0.97
C GLY A 166 5.75 17.34 0.11
N ALA A 167 4.93 16.36 -0.29
CA ALA A 167 4.34 15.40 0.62
C ALA A 167 5.37 14.53 1.37
N ILE A 168 6.61 14.38 0.86
CA ILE A 168 7.64 13.61 1.56
C ILE A 168 8.03 14.25 2.90
N GLU A 169 8.09 15.58 2.97
CA GLU A 169 8.41 16.30 4.21
C GLU A 169 7.36 16.02 5.28
N ALA A 170 6.08 16.04 4.89
CA ALA A 170 4.95 15.72 5.76
C ALA A 170 4.97 14.26 6.23
N ALA A 171 5.23 13.30 5.33
CA ALA A 171 5.34 11.89 5.70
C ALA A 171 6.48 11.64 6.70
N VAL A 172 7.65 12.24 6.49
CA VAL A 172 8.79 12.12 7.41
C VAL A 172 8.49 12.77 8.77
N ALA A 173 7.83 13.93 8.77
CA ALA A 173 7.39 14.59 10.00
C ALA A 173 6.36 13.73 10.76
N ALA A 174 5.38 13.16 10.06
CA ALA A 174 4.38 12.26 10.65
C ALA A 174 5.01 11.00 11.26
N ARG A 175 6.03 10.43 10.59
CA ARG A 175 6.81 9.31 11.12
C ARG A 175 7.55 9.71 12.40
N SER A 176 8.20 10.87 12.39
CA SER A 176 8.92 11.41 13.55
C SER A 176 7.99 11.70 14.73
N ALA A 177 6.73 12.08 14.45
CA ALA A 177 5.68 12.30 15.43
C ALA A 177 4.99 11.01 15.92
N GLY A 178 5.37 9.84 15.40
CA GLY A 178 4.79 8.54 15.79
C GLY A 178 3.40 8.24 15.20
N LYS A 179 2.91 9.06 14.26
CA LYS A 179 1.61 8.86 13.59
C LYS A 179 1.65 7.76 12.52
N ILE A 180 2.83 7.54 11.94
CA ILE A 180 3.09 6.47 10.98
C ILE A 180 4.42 5.77 11.31
N ARG A 181 4.62 4.53 10.87
CA ARG A 181 5.90 3.82 11.10
C ARG A 181 6.73 3.68 9.83
N TYR A 182 6.09 3.27 8.74
CA TYR A 182 6.72 3.00 7.45
C TYR A 182 6.14 3.86 6.34
N ILE A 183 6.95 4.14 5.33
CA ILE A 183 6.62 4.98 4.18
C ILE A 183 6.91 4.19 2.90
N GLY A 184 5.90 4.06 2.04
CA GLY A 184 6.04 3.44 0.74
C GLY A 184 5.40 4.26 -0.38
N PHE A 185 5.24 3.65 -1.55
CA PHE A 185 4.48 4.23 -2.65
C PHE A 185 3.80 3.14 -3.48
N THR A 186 2.83 3.53 -4.28
CA THR A 186 2.11 2.61 -5.16
C THR A 186 1.67 3.27 -6.45
N GLY A 187 1.49 2.45 -7.48
CA GLY A 187 0.81 2.81 -8.71
C GLY A 187 0.75 1.60 -9.63
N HIS A 188 0.12 1.74 -10.78
CA HIS A 188 -0.19 0.59 -11.63
C HIS A 188 -0.01 0.84 -13.13
N LYS A 189 0.30 2.07 -13.54
CA LYS A 189 0.18 2.47 -14.94
C LYS A 189 1.33 1.98 -15.82
N ASP A 190 2.56 2.24 -15.38
CA ASP A 190 3.76 1.96 -16.16
C ASP A 190 4.98 1.81 -15.22
N PRO A 191 5.79 0.74 -15.36
CA PRO A 191 6.96 0.53 -14.53
C PRO A 191 7.97 1.68 -14.61
N VAL A 192 8.01 2.41 -15.73
CA VAL A 192 8.92 3.56 -15.89
C VAL A 192 8.68 4.64 -14.83
N VAL A 193 7.44 4.82 -14.38
CA VAL A 193 7.09 5.80 -13.34
C VAL A 193 7.59 5.34 -11.97
N HIS A 194 7.54 4.04 -11.68
CA HIS A 194 8.09 3.48 -10.44
C HIS A 194 9.61 3.56 -10.41
N LEU A 195 10.27 3.27 -11.53
CA LEU A 195 11.71 3.45 -11.67
C LEU A 195 12.10 4.92 -11.45
N ARG A 196 11.34 5.87 -12.00
CA ARG A 196 11.54 7.30 -11.77
C ARG A 196 11.35 7.68 -10.31
N MET A 197 10.35 7.14 -9.62
CA MET A 197 10.12 7.37 -8.20
C MET A 197 11.29 6.89 -7.34
N LEU A 198 11.79 5.68 -7.60
CA LEU A 198 12.96 5.11 -6.91
C LEU A 198 14.23 5.91 -7.20
N GLU A 199 14.47 6.31 -8.45
CA GLU A 199 15.60 7.15 -8.85
C GLU A 199 15.57 8.51 -8.14
N THR A 200 14.39 9.13 -8.07
CA THR A 200 14.19 10.44 -7.42
C THR A 200 14.42 10.32 -5.92
N ALA A 201 13.86 9.29 -5.26
CA ALA A 201 14.12 9.04 -3.85
C ALA A 201 15.61 8.88 -3.56
N GLN A 202 16.34 8.13 -4.40
CA GLN A 202 17.78 7.98 -4.26
C GLN A 202 18.51 9.33 -4.36
N LYS A 203 18.15 10.21 -5.32
CA LYS A 203 18.73 11.55 -5.45
C LYS A 203 18.49 12.42 -4.22
N HIS A 204 17.38 12.21 -3.52
CA HIS A 204 17.01 12.88 -2.28
C HIS A 204 17.49 12.15 -1.02
N ASN A 205 18.33 11.11 -1.14
CA ASN A 205 18.80 10.26 -0.04
C ASN A 205 17.65 9.68 0.81
N PHE A 206 16.52 9.39 0.17
CA PHE A 206 15.36 8.77 0.80
C PHE A 206 15.25 7.29 0.43
N HIS A 207 14.91 6.47 1.42
CA HIS A 207 14.67 5.04 1.23
C HIS A 207 13.22 4.72 1.58
N PHE A 208 12.50 4.09 0.65
CA PHE A 208 11.14 3.59 0.88
C PHE A 208 11.17 2.23 1.57
N ASP A 209 10.25 2.01 2.50
CA ASP A 209 10.10 0.73 3.18
C ASP A 209 9.37 -0.30 2.30
N THR A 210 8.39 0.15 1.50
CA THR A 210 7.59 -0.71 0.62
C THR A 210 7.29 -0.09 -0.74
N VAL A 211 7.03 -0.96 -1.71
CA VAL A 211 6.37 -0.62 -2.99
C VAL A 211 5.22 -1.57 -3.24
N GLN A 212 4.04 -1.02 -3.54
CA GLN A 212 2.89 -1.81 -4.00
C GLN A 212 2.72 -1.64 -5.52
N MET A 213 2.67 -2.76 -6.24
CA MET A 213 2.65 -2.74 -7.71
C MET A 213 1.92 -3.97 -8.30
N PRO A 214 1.47 -3.90 -9.55
CA PRO A 214 0.87 -5.04 -10.22
C PRO A 214 1.86 -6.21 -10.31
N ILE A 215 1.47 -7.37 -9.79
CA ILE A 215 2.19 -8.63 -9.99
C ILE A 215 1.15 -9.70 -10.30
N ASN A 216 1.12 -10.14 -11.54
CA ASN A 216 0.12 -11.08 -12.05
C ASN A 216 0.67 -11.79 -13.30
N VAL A 217 -0.02 -12.84 -13.75
CA VAL A 217 0.44 -13.66 -14.89
C VAL A 217 0.48 -12.93 -16.24
N MET A 218 -0.22 -11.81 -16.38
CA MET A 218 -0.20 -10.96 -17.58
C MET A 218 0.91 -9.91 -17.50
N ASP A 219 1.29 -9.47 -16.29
CA ASP A 219 2.32 -8.44 -16.07
C ASP A 219 3.63 -8.79 -16.76
N ALA A 220 4.02 -10.06 -16.75
CA ALA A 220 5.25 -10.55 -17.35
C ALA A 220 5.39 -10.23 -18.85
N HIS A 221 4.31 -9.89 -19.56
CA HIS A 221 4.31 -9.72 -21.02
C HIS A 221 4.16 -8.28 -21.50
N PHE A 222 3.64 -7.37 -20.67
CA PHE A 222 3.32 -6.01 -21.10
C PHE A 222 3.59 -5.00 -19.98
N ARG A 223 4.56 -4.09 -20.20
CA ARG A 223 4.96 -3.05 -19.21
C ARG A 223 5.18 -3.68 -17.82
N SER A 224 6.15 -4.58 -17.76
CA SER A 224 6.27 -5.54 -16.66
C SER A 224 6.93 -4.93 -15.43
N PHE A 225 6.16 -4.78 -14.37
CA PHE A 225 6.69 -4.40 -13.07
C PHE A 225 7.58 -5.51 -12.49
N GLU A 226 7.23 -6.78 -12.73
CA GLU A 226 8.03 -7.93 -12.32
C GLU A 226 9.43 -7.94 -12.98
N LYS A 227 9.55 -7.61 -14.27
CA LYS A 227 10.85 -7.61 -14.95
C LYS A 227 11.66 -6.35 -14.73
N GLU A 228 11.00 -5.21 -14.53
CA GLU A 228 11.66 -3.91 -14.50
C GLU A 228 11.86 -3.37 -13.07
N VAL A 229 10.82 -3.36 -12.25
CA VAL A 229 10.81 -2.69 -10.93
C VAL A 229 11.23 -3.64 -9.81
N MET A 230 10.76 -4.89 -9.83
CA MET A 230 11.03 -5.87 -8.77
C MET A 230 12.53 -6.09 -8.52
N PRO A 231 13.40 -6.28 -9.53
CA PRO A 231 14.83 -6.46 -9.27
C PRO A 231 15.48 -5.26 -8.56
N VAL A 232 15.02 -4.04 -8.86
CA VAL A 232 15.50 -2.81 -8.22
C VAL A 232 15.03 -2.75 -6.77
N ALA A 233 13.74 -3.00 -6.51
CA ALA A 233 13.18 -2.99 -5.16
C ALA A 233 13.85 -4.05 -4.26
N LEU A 234 14.04 -5.27 -4.75
CA LEU A 234 14.72 -6.34 -4.02
C LEU A 234 16.18 -5.99 -3.70
N LYS A 235 16.92 -5.44 -4.67
CA LYS A 235 18.31 -5.00 -4.45
C LYS A 235 18.41 -3.92 -3.36
N GLN A 236 17.38 -3.09 -3.23
CA GLN A 236 17.31 -2.05 -2.22
C GLN A 236 16.77 -2.55 -0.87
N GLY A 237 16.25 -3.78 -0.78
CA GLY A 237 15.64 -4.30 0.45
C GLY A 237 14.23 -3.77 0.74
N ILE A 238 13.55 -3.26 -0.29
CA ILE A 238 12.19 -2.72 -0.22
C ILE A 238 11.18 -3.87 -0.21
N GLY A 239 10.21 -3.84 0.71
CA GLY A 239 9.13 -4.83 0.76
C GLY A 239 8.18 -4.68 -0.43
N ILE A 240 7.93 -5.77 -1.15
CA ILE A 240 7.04 -5.75 -2.31
C ILE A 240 5.65 -6.24 -1.93
N LEU A 241 4.65 -5.42 -2.22
CA LEU A 241 3.23 -5.72 -2.04
C LEU A 241 2.59 -5.95 -3.42
N ALA A 242 2.31 -7.19 -3.76
CA ALA A 242 1.63 -7.54 -5.01
C ALA A 242 0.16 -7.12 -4.93
N MET A 243 -0.31 -6.41 -5.96
CA MET A 243 -1.72 -6.13 -6.18
C MET A 243 -2.15 -6.53 -7.59
N LYS A 244 -3.44 -6.39 -7.89
CA LYS A 244 -4.03 -6.66 -9.22
C LYS A 244 -3.79 -8.10 -9.72
N THR A 245 -3.73 -9.08 -8.82
CA THR A 245 -3.52 -10.51 -9.16
C THR A 245 -4.48 -11.03 -10.24
N PHE A 246 -5.73 -10.56 -10.21
CA PHE A 246 -6.76 -10.91 -11.21
C PHE A 246 -7.09 -9.76 -12.17
N GLY A 247 -6.37 -8.62 -12.06
CA GLY A 247 -6.69 -7.39 -12.79
C GLY A 247 -8.16 -7.03 -12.61
N ASP A 248 -8.62 -6.96 -11.36
CA ASP A 248 -10.07 -6.96 -11.02
C ASP A 248 -10.70 -8.29 -11.49
N PRO A 249 -11.78 -8.40 -12.31
CA PRO A 249 -12.16 -9.69 -12.88
C PRO A 249 -11.59 -9.93 -14.28
N TYR A 250 -10.83 -8.99 -14.86
CA TYR A 250 -10.55 -8.98 -16.29
C TYR A 250 -9.58 -10.08 -16.72
N ILE A 251 -8.53 -10.37 -15.94
CA ILE A 251 -7.58 -11.45 -16.28
C ILE A 251 -8.32 -12.79 -16.34
N LEU A 252 -9.23 -13.07 -15.42
CA LEU A 252 -9.99 -14.33 -15.41
C LEU A 252 -10.93 -14.46 -16.63
N LYS A 253 -11.39 -13.34 -17.20
CA LYS A 253 -12.21 -13.33 -18.43
C LYS A 253 -11.44 -13.74 -19.69
N SER A 254 -10.11 -13.83 -19.64
CA SER A 254 -9.31 -14.39 -20.75
C SER A 254 -9.51 -15.90 -20.90
N ASN A 255 -9.97 -16.58 -19.84
CA ASN A 255 -10.01 -18.05 -19.72
C ASN A 255 -8.63 -18.73 -19.89
N THR A 256 -7.53 -18.01 -19.72
CA THR A 256 -6.17 -18.56 -19.86
C THR A 256 -5.54 -19.01 -18.53
N VAL A 257 -6.13 -18.63 -17.40
CA VAL A 257 -5.64 -18.91 -16.04
C VAL A 257 -6.81 -19.11 -15.07
N GLN A 258 -6.65 -20.01 -14.11
CA GLN A 258 -7.60 -20.22 -13.01
C GLN A 258 -7.26 -19.33 -11.79
N PRO A 259 -8.23 -18.97 -10.94
CA PRO A 259 -7.96 -18.12 -9.77
C PRO A 259 -6.85 -18.64 -8.85
N ILE A 260 -6.82 -19.95 -8.58
CA ILE A 260 -5.81 -20.56 -7.71
C ILE A 260 -4.40 -20.48 -8.34
N GLU A 261 -4.29 -20.69 -9.66
CA GLU A 261 -3.02 -20.58 -10.40
C GLU A 261 -2.48 -19.14 -10.35
N ALA A 262 -3.35 -18.13 -10.49
CA ALA A 262 -2.95 -16.74 -10.42
C ALA A 262 -2.52 -16.31 -9.00
N LEU A 263 -3.18 -16.82 -7.96
CA LEU A 263 -2.75 -16.60 -6.57
C LEU A 263 -1.41 -17.27 -6.26
N HIS A 264 -1.23 -18.54 -6.67
CA HIS A 264 0.03 -19.26 -6.49
C HIS A 264 1.17 -18.65 -7.31
N TYR A 265 0.90 -18.11 -8.50
CA TYR A 265 1.88 -17.31 -9.25
C TYR A 265 2.36 -16.12 -8.42
N GLY A 266 1.43 -15.28 -7.93
CA GLY A 266 1.78 -14.12 -7.11
C GLY A 266 2.53 -14.50 -5.83
N LEU A 267 2.14 -15.60 -5.18
CA LEU A 267 2.81 -16.11 -3.99
C LEU A 267 4.20 -16.68 -4.30
N THR A 268 4.44 -17.22 -5.50
CA THR A 268 5.76 -17.73 -5.91
C THR A 268 6.77 -16.61 -6.08
N GLN A 269 6.31 -15.42 -6.49
CA GLN A 269 7.17 -14.25 -6.61
C GLN A 269 7.75 -13.82 -5.25
N PRO A 270 8.92 -13.17 -5.23
CA PRO A 270 9.60 -12.71 -4.00
C PRO A 270 8.91 -11.46 -3.40
N VAL A 271 7.61 -11.59 -3.14
CA VAL A 271 6.76 -10.55 -2.56
C VAL A 271 6.50 -10.84 -1.09
N SER A 272 6.37 -9.80 -0.29
CA SER A 272 6.01 -9.92 1.13
C SER A 272 4.53 -10.26 1.29
N VAL A 273 3.66 -9.67 0.46
CA VAL A 273 2.20 -9.84 0.53
C VAL A 273 1.60 -9.87 -0.87
N VAL A 274 0.65 -10.77 -1.10
CA VAL A 274 -0.31 -10.74 -2.21
C VAL A 274 -1.63 -10.19 -1.68
N ILE A 275 -1.96 -8.96 -2.06
CA ILE A 275 -3.18 -8.26 -1.63
C ILE A 275 -4.32 -8.67 -2.55
N THR A 276 -5.35 -9.28 -1.96
CA THR A 276 -6.51 -9.76 -2.70
C THR A 276 -7.75 -8.92 -2.39
N GLY A 277 -8.58 -8.69 -3.40
CA GLY A 277 -9.89 -8.07 -3.20
C GLY A 277 -10.84 -9.11 -2.63
N ILE A 278 -11.13 -9.03 -1.34
CA ILE A 278 -12.03 -9.96 -0.67
C ILE A 278 -13.35 -9.23 -0.38
N ASP A 279 -14.40 -9.66 -1.05
CA ASP A 279 -15.73 -9.03 -1.01
C ASP A 279 -16.85 -9.98 -0.58
N ASN A 280 -16.53 -11.25 -0.34
CA ASN A 280 -17.46 -12.23 0.18
C ASN A 280 -16.70 -13.40 0.81
N THR A 281 -17.43 -14.29 1.49
CA THR A 281 -16.86 -15.45 2.18
C THR A 281 -16.18 -16.44 1.21
N GLN A 282 -16.72 -16.63 0.00
CA GLN A 282 -16.14 -17.55 -0.99
C GLN A 282 -14.77 -17.07 -1.48
N THR A 283 -14.61 -15.75 -1.72
CA THR A 283 -13.31 -15.16 -2.06
C THR A 283 -12.34 -15.24 -0.88
N LEU A 284 -12.83 -15.10 0.36
CA LEU A 284 -12.01 -15.29 1.56
C LEU A 284 -11.52 -16.74 1.66
N ASP A 285 -12.41 -17.71 1.47
CA ASP A 285 -12.06 -19.12 1.51
C ASP A 285 -11.08 -19.50 0.41
N GLN A 286 -11.22 -18.94 -0.80
CA GLN A 286 -10.24 -19.10 -1.87
C GLN A 286 -8.86 -18.57 -1.48
N ALA A 287 -8.79 -17.42 -0.78
CA ALA A 287 -7.52 -16.85 -0.34
C ALA A 287 -6.82 -17.75 0.70
N PHE A 288 -7.59 -18.35 1.62
CA PHE A 288 -7.05 -19.34 2.55
C PHE A 288 -6.69 -20.66 1.88
N GLU A 289 -7.46 -21.11 0.89
CA GLU A 289 -7.13 -22.28 0.11
C GLU A 289 -5.81 -22.09 -0.63
N ALA A 290 -5.59 -20.90 -1.21
CA ALA A 290 -4.32 -20.54 -1.82
C ALA A 290 -3.16 -20.63 -0.83
N ALA A 291 -3.31 -20.07 0.38
CA ALA A 291 -2.27 -20.17 1.41
C ALA A 291 -2.01 -21.62 1.86
N ARG A 292 -3.06 -22.42 2.04
CA ARG A 292 -3.00 -23.81 2.53
C ARG A 292 -2.38 -24.77 1.52
N THR A 293 -2.65 -24.55 0.23
CA THR A 293 -2.21 -25.43 -0.87
C THR A 293 -0.98 -24.90 -1.60
N PHE A 294 -0.39 -23.81 -1.13
CA PHE A 294 0.74 -23.18 -1.81
C PHE A 294 1.98 -24.06 -1.73
N GLU A 295 2.46 -24.44 -2.90
CA GLU A 295 3.82 -24.88 -3.14
C GLU A 295 4.43 -23.91 -4.18
N PRO A 296 5.67 -23.41 -4.00
CA PRO A 296 6.30 -22.54 -4.99
C PRO A 296 6.34 -23.21 -6.36
N LEU A 297 5.86 -22.50 -7.40
CA LEU A 297 5.89 -23.01 -8.76
C LEU A 297 7.35 -23.12 -9.25
N ASP A 298 7.68 -24.24 -9.88
CA ASP A 298 8.97 -24.41 -10.55
C ASP A 298 9.03 -23.64 -11.88
N GLN A 299 10.21 -23.58 -12.48
CA GLN A 299 10.43 -22.85 -13.74
C GLN A 299 9.61 -23.41 -14.91
N ALA A 300 9.33 -24.71 -14.95
CA ALA A 300 8.54 -25.31 -16.01
C ALA A 300 7.04 -24.96 -15.85
N GLN A 301 6.53 -24.97 -14.62
CA GLN A 301 5.17 -24.54 -14.28
C GLN A 301 4.97 -23.05 -14.58
N ILE A 302 5.90 -22.19 -14.15
CA ILE A 302 5.88 -20.75 -14.47
C ILE A 302 5.90 -20.56 -16.00
N SER A 303 6.82 -21.20 -16.71
CA SER A 303 6.93 -21.07 -18.17
C SER A 303 5.66 -21.52 -18.89
N SER A 304 5.04 -22.62 -18.44
CA SER A 304 3.77 -23.12 -18.99
C SER A 304 2.63 -22.12 -18.78
N LEU A 305 2.52 -21.55 -17.57
CA LEU A 305 1.50 -20.57 -17.22
C LEU A 305 1.67 -19.26 -18.00
N LEU A 306 2.92 -18.79 -18.15
CA LEU A 306 3.23 -17.61 -18.94
C LEU A 306 3.00 -17.83 -20.44
N ALA A 307 3.30 -19.01 -20.97
CA ALA A 307 3.02 -19.34 -22.37
C ALA A 307 1.51 -19.33 -22.67
N ARG A 308 0.68 -19.85 -21.75
CA ARG A 308 -0.80 -19.83 -21.87
C ARG A 308 -1.38 -18.41 -21.89
N THR A 309 -0.72 -17.47 -21.21
CA THR A 309 -1.21 -16.10 -21.02
C THR A 309 -0.64 -15.10 -22.02
N ALA A 310 0.48 -15.42 -22.67
CA ALA A 310 1.23 -14.52 -23.56
C ALA A 310 0.37 -13.79 -24.60
N THR A 311 -0.41 -14.52 -25.41
CA THR A 311 -1.25 -13.91 -26.46
C THR A 311 -2.35 -13.03 -25.89
N ALA A 312 -2.92 -13.39 -24.73
CA ALA A 312 -3.94 -12.58 -24.08
C ALA A 312 -3.35 -11.31 -23.45
N ALA A 313 -2.11 -11.38 -22.98
CA ALA A 313 -1.42 -10.31 -22.28
C ALA A 313 -0.75 -9.27 -23.19
N SER A 314 -0.44 -9.62 -24.44
CA SER A 314 0.53 -8.90 -25.29
C SER A 314 0.25 -7.41 -25.51
N GLU A 315 -1.02 -7.00 -25.40
CA GLU A 315 -1.45 -5.60 -25.61
C GLU A 315 -2.02 -4.96 -24.34
N GLY A 316 -1.91 -5.62 -23.18
CA GLY A 316 -2.45 -5.12 -21.91
C GLY A 316 -3.98 -5.04 -21.86
N LYS A 317 -4.68 -5.75 -22.76
CA LYS A 317 -6.16 -5.74 -22.88
C LYS A 317 -6.88 -6.14 -21.59
N PHE A 318 -6.31 -7.07 -20.82
CA PHE A 318 -6.88 -7.54 -19.56
C PHE A 318 -6.28 -6.84 -18.32
N GLU A 319 -5.35 -5.91 -18.55
CA GLU A 319 -4.74 -5.06 -17.53
C GLU A 319 -5.17 -3.60 -17.76
N LEU A 320 -6.49 -3.35 -17.65
CA LEU A 320 -7.06 -2.02 -17.95
C LEU A 320 -6.44 -0.89 -17.11
N PHE A 321 -5.83 -1.21 -15.97
CA PHE A 321 -5.08 -0.27 -15.14
C PHE A 321 -3.78 0.24 -15.80
N LYS A 322 -3.21 -0.48 -16.77
CA LYS A 322 -2.06 -0.04 -17.58
C LYS A 322 -2.48 0.74 -18.83
N THR A 323 -3.62 0.38 -19.43
CA THR A 323 -4.00 0.81 -20.79
C THR A 323 -5.13 1.83 -20.85
N THR A 324 -5.84 2.06 -19.73
CA THR A 324 -6.98 2.98 -19.66
C THR A 324 -6.90 3.84 -18.42
N ASN A 325 -7.76 4.86 -18.31
CA ASN A 325 -7.88 5.68 -17.10
C ASN A 325 -8.95 5.15 -16.13
N HIS A 326 -9.44 3.92 -16.33
CA HIS A 326 -10.53 3.34 -15.54
C HIS A 326 -10.23 3.24 -14.04
N TYR A 327 -8.95 3.07 -13.68
CA TYR A 327 -8.48 2.96 -12.30
C TYR A 327 -7.65 4.17 -11.84
N ASP A 328 -7.70 5.28 -12.56
CA ASP A 328 -6.87 6.47 -12.26
C ASP A 328 -7.72 7.52 -11.52
N GLY A 329 -8.00 7.27 -10.24
CA GLY A 329 -8.85 8.09 -9.38
C GLY A 329 -8.37 9.55 -9.27
N THR A 330 -7.06 9.75 -9.15
CA THR A 330 -6.43 11.07 -9.09
C THR A 330 -6.47 11.80 -10.44
N ALA A 331 -6.59 11.08 -11.56
CA ALA A 331 -6.78 11.71 -12.87
C ALA A 331 -8.19 12.30 -13.01
N ALA A 332 -9.19 11.63 -12.46
CA ALA A 332 -10.56 12.15 -12.37
C ALA A 332 -10.70 13.24 -11.29
N ASN A 333 -9.82 13.24 -10.28
CA ASN A 333 -9.90 14.14 -9.13
C ASN A 333 -8.56 14.85 -8.85
N PRO A 334 -8.07 15.70 -9.77
CA PRO A 334 -6.75 16.33 -9.64
C PRO A 334 -6.61 17.20 -8.38
N LYS A 335 -7.73 17.70 -7.83
CA LYS A 335 -7.77 18.47 -6.58
C LYS A 335 -7.31 17.70 -5.34
N TRP A 336 -7.29 16.37 -5.37
CA TRP A 336 -6.77 15.54 -4.26
C TRP A 336 -5.25 15.58 -4.15
N LEU A 337 -4.57 16.03 -5.21
CA LEU A 337 -3.11 16.08 -5.24
C LEU A 337 -2.53 17.33 -4.54
N GLY A 338 -3.35 18.37 -4.32
CA GLY A 338 -2.88 19.66 -3.81
C GLY A 338 -2.33 20.58 -4.88
#